data_AF-A0A6J4STM8-F1
#
_entry.id   AF-A0A6J4STM8-F1
#
_cell.length_a   1.000
_cell.length_b   1.000
_cell.length_c   1.000
_cell.angle_alpha   90.00
_cell.angle_beta   90.00
_cell.angle_gamma   90.00
#
_symmetry.space_group_name_H-M   'P 1'
#
loop_
_entity.id
_entity.type
_entity.pdbx_description
1 polymer ?
#
loop_
_entity_poly.entity_id
_entity_poly.type
_entity_poly.pdbx_seq_one_letter_code
_entity_poly.pdbx_strand_id
1 'polypeptide(L)'
;MTGALLAAVLAVPLPAAEPRPEPVRCPQGAADCEAVSGRIVFVERVDPDGDGDLHVVVTAGSITGPGLTAIDVRKGLRPKRDPSIGDRASAAGPVQTGSYGQQQIHALRFRVER
;
A
#
# COMPACT_ATOMS: atom_id res chain seq x y z
N MET A 1 31.20 51.01 -21.77
CA MET A 1 29.80 50.73 -22.15
C MET A 1 29.38 49.47 -21.43
N THR A 2 28.52 49.65 -20.43
CA THR A 2 27.98 48.67 -19.48
C THR A 2 26.90 47.81 -20.13
N GLY A 3 26.84 46.53 -19.79
CA GLY A 3 25.71 45.65 -20.15
C GLY A 3 25.70 44.41 -19.27
N ALA A 4 24.93 44.43 -18.18
CA ALA A 4 24.65 43.27 -17.36
C ALA A 4 23.44 42.53 -17.94
N LEU A 5 23.60 41.25 -18.30
CA LEU A 5 22.48 40.37 -18.63
C LEU A 5 21.90 39.78 -17.33
N LEU A 6 20.63 40.06 -17.07
CA LEU A 6 19.81 39.35 -16.09
C LEU A 6 19.15 38.14 -16.76
N ALA A 7 19.49 36.93 -16.32
CA ALA A 7 18.76 35.72 -16.68
C ALA A 7 17.55 35.57 -15.75
N ALA A 8 16.34 35.63 -16.31
CA ALA A 8 15.11 35.35 -15.58
C ALA A 8 14.90 33.83 -15.51
N VAL A 9 14.93 33.27 -14.30
CA VAL A 9 14.59 31.87 -14.05
C VAL A 9 13.06 31.79 -13.96
N LEU A 10 12.42 31.16 -14.95
CA LEU A 10 10.99 30.87 -14.92
C LEU A 10 10.74 29.75 -13.89
N ALA A 11 10.04 30.07 -12.80
CA ALA A 11 9.58 29.08 -11.84
C ALA A 11 8.42 28.29 -12.44
N VAL A 12 8.63 27.00 -12.71
CA VAL A 12 7.55 26.09 -13.10
C VAL A 12 6.79 25.69 -11.83
N PRO A 13 5.48 25.94 -11.71
CA PRO A 13 4.72 25.51 -10.54
C PRO A 13 4.72 23.97 -10.47
N LEU A 14 5.09 23.43 -9.30
CA LEU A 14 4.98 22.00 -9.04
C LEU A 14 3.51 21.59 -9.09
N PRO A 15 3.17 20.44 -9.71
CA PRO A 15 1.81 19.92 -9.67
C PRO A 15 1.34 19.79 -8.22
N ALA A 16 0.11 20.21 -7.95
CA ALA A 16 -0.50 20.06 -6.65
C ALA A 16 -0.53 18.57 -6.29
N ALA A 17 -0.13 18.22 -5.06
CA ALA A 17 -0.17 16.85 -4.60
C ALA A 17 -1.62 16.33 -4.67
N GLU A 18 -1.84 15.25 -5.39
CA GLU A 18 -3.16 14.61 -5.46
C GLU A 18 -3.64 14.27 -4.03
N PRO A 19 -4.95 14.39 -3.76
CA PRO A 19 -5.50 14.07 -2.45
C PRO A 19 -5.07 12.65 -2.06
N ARG A 20 -4.32 12.54 -0.97
CA ARG A 20 -3.99 11.22 -0.43
C ARG A 20 -5.28 10.57 0.03
N PRO A 21 -5.48 9.30 -0.29
CA PRO A 21 -6.68 8.62 0.14
C PRO A 21 -6.75 8.50 1.63
N GLU A 22 -7.99 8.46 2.11
CA GLU A 22 -8.19 8.16 3.51
C GLU A 22 -7.69 6.73 3.79
N PRO A 23 -6.75 6.57 4.73
CA PRO A 23 -6.30 5.26 5.17
C PRO A 23 -7.50 4.44 5.65
N VAL A 24 -7.52 3.16 5.31
CA VAL A 24 -8.51 2.25 5.91
C VAL A 24 -8.18 2.07 7.40
N ARG A 25 -9.23 1.92 8.20
CA ARG A 25 -9.12 1.73 9.66
C ARG A 25 -9.64 0.35 10.02
N CYS A 26 -9.19 -0.14 11.17
CA CYS A 26 -9.71 -1.36 11.77
C CYS A 26 -11.22 -1.26 12.02
N PRO A 27 -12.01 -2.26 11.60
CA PRO A 27 -13.40 -2.37 12.02
C PRO A 27 -13.50 -2.42 13.55
N GLN A 28 -14.55 -1.82 14.10
CA GLN A 28 -14.80 -1.87 15.54
C GLN A 28 -14.97 -3.33 16.00
N GLY A 29 -14.29 -3.70 17.10
CA GLY A 29 -14.38 -5.05 17.68
C GLY A 29 -13.51 -6.11 17.01
N ALA A 30 -12.70 -5.76 15.99
CA ALA A 30 -11.72 -6.68 15.44
C ALA A 30 -10.54 -6.85 16.41
N ALA A 31 -10.37 -8.05 16.96
CA ALA A 31 -9.23 -8.39 17.81
C ALA A 31 -7.93 -8.39 16.98
N ASP A 32 -6.82 -8.03 17.62
CA ASP A 32 -5.46 -8.03 17.05
C ASP A 32 -5.34 -7.30 15.71
N CYS A 33 -6.20 -6.32 15.49
CA CYS A 33 -6.28 -5.61 14.22
C CYS A 33 -5.25 -4.49 14.13
N GLU A 34 -4.49 -4.52 13.04
CA GLU A 34 -3.58 -3.46 12.65
C GLU A 34 -4.03 -2.83 11.33
N ALA A 35 -3.63 -1.58 11.12
CA ALA A 35 -3.90 -0.85 9.89
C ALA A 35 -2.62 -0.22 9.32
N VAL A 36 -2.40 -0.38 8.02
CA VAL A 36 -1.24 0.18 7.31
C VAL A 36 -1.67 0.89 6.05
N SER A 37 -0.91 1.91 5.66
CA SER A 37 -1.04 2.60 4.37
C SER A 37 0.36 2.90 3.83
N GLY A 38 0.70 2.33 2.68
CA GLY A 38 2.06 2.38 2.15
C GLY A 38 2.10 2.20 0.63
N ARG A 39 3.31 2.30 0.05
CA ARG A 39 3.53 1.97 -1.36
C ARG A 39 3.79 0.49 -1.50
N ILE A 40 3.23 -0.10 -2.54
CA ILE A 40 3.40 -1.52 -2.87
C ILE A 40 4.78 -1.72 -3.50
N VAL A 41 5.54 -2.66 -2.94
CA VAL A 41 6.87 -3.07 -3.43
C VAL A 41 6.89 -4.50 -3.95
N PHE A 42 5.86 -5.28 -3.68
CA PHE A 42 5.70 -6.63 -4.19
C PHE A 42 4.22 -6.97 -4.38
N VAL A 43 3.92 -7.75 -5.42
CA VAL A 43 2.58 -8.25 -5.73
C VAL A 43 2.70 -9.69 -6.25
N GLU A 44 2.04 -10.62 -5.58
CA GLU A 44 1.78 -11.97 -6.09
C GLU A 44 0.32 -12.02 -6.58
N ARG A 45 0.16 -11.97 -7.90
CA ARG A 45 -1.17 -11.94 -8.53
C ARG A 45 -1.76 -13.33 -8.72
N VAL A 46 -0.89 -14.31 -8.95
CA VAL A 46 -1.22 -15.70 -9.18
C VAL A 46 -0.95 -16.42 -7.88
N ASP A 47 -2.03 -16.76 -7.19
CA ASP A 47 -1.96 -17.55 -5.97
C ASP A 47 -1.52 -18.99 -6.31
N PRO A 48 -0.39 -19.48 -5.75
CA PRO A 48 0.13 -20.81 -6.04
C PRO A 48 -0.73 -21.97 -5.51
N ASP A 49 -1.52 -21.78 -4.46
CA ASP A 49 -2.28 -22.88 -3.82
C ASP A 49 -3.75 -22.98 -4.29
N GLY A 50 -4.27 -21.93 -4.92
CA GLY A 50 -5.46 -21.94 -5.77
C GLY A 50 -6.74 -21.45 -5.11
N ASP A 51 -6.68 -20.86 -3.91
CA ASP A 51 -7.82 -20.19 -3.27
C ASP A 51 -8.15 -18.81 -3.90
N GLY A 52 -7.19 -18.25 -4.64
CA GLY A 52 -7.30 -17.04 -5.43
C GLY A 52 -7.02 -15.77 -4.64
N ASP A 53 -6.26 -15.85 -3.56
CA ASP A 53 -5.88 -14.71 -2.76
C ASP A 53 -4.80 -13.85 -3.44
N LEU A 54 -4.76 -12.59 -3.03
CA LEU A 54 -3.80 -11.61 -3.52
C LEU A 54 -2.85 -11.28 -2.38
N HIS A 55 -1.57 -11.55 -2.57
CA HIS A 55 -0.55 -11.13 -1.61
C HIS A 55 0.15 -9.87 -2.09
N VAL A 56 0.22 -8.86 -1.24
CA VAL A 56 0.98 -7.63 -1.50
C VAL A 56 1.88 -7.29 -0.34
N VAL A 57 3.01 -6.63 -0.61
CA VAL A 57 3.88 -6.06 0.44
C VAL A 57 3.95 -4.56 0.26
N VAL A 58 3.78 -3.82 1.36
CA VAL A 58 3.87 -2.36 1.40
C VAL A 58 5.03 -1.86 2.25
N THR A 59 5.56 -0.68 1.90
CA THR A 59 6.54 0.07 2.70
C THR A 59 5.85 0.92 3.78
N ALA A 60 5.25 0.25 4.76
CA ALA A 60 4.62 0.87 5.93
C ALA A 60 4.44 -0.14 7.05
N GLY A 61 4.41 0.34 8.29
CA GLY A 61 4.40 -0.53 9.47
C GLY A 61 5.70 -1.33 9.61
N SER A 62 5.70 -2.28 10.54
CA SER A 62 6.83 -3.22 10.72
C SER A 62 6.31 -4.60 11.16
N ILE A 63 5.22 -5.06 10.56
CA ILE A 63 4.55 -6.31 10.98
C ILE A 63 5.33 -7.51 10.45
N THR A 64 5.65 -7.52 9.16
CA THR A 64 6.38 -8.63 8.53
C THR A 64 7.88 -8.50 8.71
N GLY A 65 8.38 -7.27 8.66
CA GLY A 65 9.79 -6.94 8.86
C GLY A 65 9.96 -5.42 9.00
N PRO A 66 11.19 -4.92 9.25
CA PRO A 66 11.41 -3.49 9.45
C PRO A 66 10.92 -2.63 8.27
N GLY A 67 9.91 -1.78 8.50
CA GLY A 67 9.33 -0.91 7.47
C GLY A 67 8.45 -1.62 6.44
N LEU A 68 8.19 -2.92 6.61
CA LEU A 68 7.49 -3.77 5.64
C LEU A 68 6.32 -4.50 6.28
N THR A 69 5.22 -4.53 5.54
CA THR A 69 4.03 -5.29 5.92
C THR A 69 3.49 -6.05 4.70
N ALA A 70 3.45 -7.36 4.81
CA ALA A 70 2.70 -8.25 3.94
C ALA A 70 1.21 -8.18 4.31
N ILE A 71 0.38 -8.17 3.27
CA ILE A 71 -1.07 -8.11 3.35
C ILE A 71 -1.59 -9.26 2.51
N ASP A 72 -2.37 -10.11 3.18
CA ASP A 72 -3.13 -11.19 2.59
C ASP A 72 -4.55 -10.67 2.28
N VAL A 73 -4.92 -10.66 1.00
CA VAL A 73 -6.19 -10.14 0.52
C VAL A 73 -7.01 -11.27 -0.08
N ARG A 74 -7.97 -11.75 0.71
CA ARG A 74 -8.89 -12.78 0.26
C ARG A 74 -9.56 -12.43 -1.07
N LYS A 75 -9.82 -13.43 -1.92
CA LYS A 75 -10.43 -13.27 -3.25
C LYS A 75 -11.63 -12.32 -3.30
N GLY A 76 -12.54 -12.40 -2.33
CA GLY A 76 -13.75 -11.56 -2.25
C GLY A 76 -13.50 -10.08 -1.89
N LEU A 77 -12.27 -9.73 -1.48
CA LEU A 77 -11.84 -8.37 -1.16
C LEU A 77 -10.91 -7.79 -2.25
N ARG A 78 -10.49 -8.59 -3.24
CA ARG A 78 -9.63 -8.14 -4.33
C ARG A 78 -10.31 -6.99 -5.12
N PRO A 79 -9.55 -5.95 -5.50
CA PRO A 79 -10.07 -4.92 -6.39
C PRO A 79 -10.38 -5.50 -7.77
N LYS A 80 -11.27 -4.84 -8.53
CA LYS A 80 -11.63 -5.25 -9.91
C LYS A 80 -10.41 -5.42 -10.83
N ARG A 81 -9.33 -4.69 -10.56
CA ARG A 81 -8.03 -4.82 -11.23
C ARG A 81 -6.97 -4.86 -10.15
N ASP A 82 -6.17 -5.92 -10.16
CA ASP A 82 -5.09 -6.10 -9.18
C ASP A 82 -4.08 -4.94 -9.21
N PRO A 83 -3.55 -4.55 -8.04
CA PRO A 83 -2.55 -3.49 -7.92
C PRO A 83 -1.24 -3.82 -8.64
N SER A 84 -0.45 -2.79 -8.91
CA SER A 84 0.91 -2.88 -9.43
C SER A 84 1.94 -2.39 -8.40
N ILE A 85 3.21 -2.73 -8.63
CA ILE A 85 4.31 -2.13 -7.86
C ILE A 85 4.31 -0.60 -8.10
N GLY A 86 4.47 0.17 -7.03
CA GLY A 86 4.43 1.64 -7.06
C GLY A 86 3.09 2.24 -6.63
N ASP A 87 1.99 1.52 -6.84
CA ASP A 87 0.65 1.87 -6.35
C ASP A 87 0.68 2.02 -4.82
N ARG A 88 -0.30 2.75 -4.27
CA ARG A 88 -0.53 2.80 -2.82
C ARG A 88 -1.61 1.80 -2.45
N ALA A 89 -1.38 1.07 -1.36
CA ALA A 89 -2.39 0.25 -0.72
C ALA A 89 -2.60 0.70 0.72
N SER A 90 -3.84 0.61 1.17
CA SER A 90 -4.19 0.67 2.57
C SER A 90 -4.96 -0.58 2.96
N ALA A 91 -4.56 -1.21 4.06
CA ALA A 91 -5.17 -2.44 4.56
C ALA A 91 -5.43 -2.35 6.07
N ALA A 92 -6.48 -3.02 6.53
CA ALA A 92 -6.72 -3.23 7.95
C ALA A 92 -7.28 -4.63 8.21
N GLY A 93 -6.81 -5.27 9.26
CA GLY A 93 -7.22 -6.62 9.65
C GLY A 93 -6.35 -7.21 10.76
N PRO A 94 -6.72 -8.38 11.30
CA PRO A 94 -5.94 -9.06 12.30
C PRO A 94 -4.54 -9.40 11.79
N VAL A 95 -3.55 -9.33 12.68
CA VAL A 95 -2.20 -9.86 12.43
C VAL A 95 -2.23 -11.37 12.62
N GLN A 96 -1.78 -12.11 11.61
CA GLN A 96 -1.73 -13.56 11.64
C GLN A 96 -0.41 -14.06 11.04
N THR A 97 -0.03 -15.28 11.43
CA THR A 97 1.11 -15.99 10.84
C THR A 97 0.70 -16.58 9.50
N GLY A 98 1.36 -16.15 8.42
CA GLY A 98 1.18 -16.71 7.08
C GLY A 98 1.88 -18.06 6.90
N SER A 99 1.64 -18.69 5.75
CA SER A 99 2.11 -20.05 5.44
C SER A 99 3.62 -20.23 5.45
N TYR A 100 4.40 -19.15 5.32
CA TYR A 100 5.87 -19.17 5.42
C TYR A 100 6.40 -18.73 6.80
N GLY A 101 5.52 -18.63 7.81
CA GLY A 101 5.88 -18.24 9.18
C GLY A 101 6.00 -16.73 9.40
N GLN A 102 5.78 -15.93 8.36
CA GLN A 102 5.81 -14.47 8.44
C GLN A 102 4.56 -13.91 9.13
N GLN A 103 4.70 -12.85 9.92
CA GLN A 103 3.53 -12.09 10.38
C GLN A 103 2.99 -11.23 9.23
N GLN A 104 1.67 -11.18 9.07
CA GLN A 104 1.01 -10.43 8.00
C GLN A 104 -0.36 -9.93 8.44
N ILE A 105 -0.90 -8.92 7.76
CA ILE A 105 -2.29 -8.50 7.94
C ILE A 105 -3.18 -9.38 7.08
N HIS A 106 -4.12 -10.09 7.69
CA HIS A 106 -5.20 -10.77 6.97
C HIS A 106 -6.35 -9.77 6.75
N ALA A 107 -6.49 -9.24 5.54
CA ALA A 107 -7.26 -8.03 5.30
C ALA A 107 -8.78 -8.21 5.48
N LEU A 108 -9.36 -7.38 6.34
CA LEU A 108 -10.81 -7.17 6.44
C LEU A 108 -11.27 -5.98 5.59
N ARG A 109 -10.36 -5.05 5.30
CA ARG A 109 -10.53 -3.88 4.44
C ARG A 109 -9.26 -3.71 3.61
N PHE A 110 -9.42 -3.47 2.32
CA PHE A 110 -8.32 -3.24 1.39
C PHE A 110 -8.72 -2.20 0.36
N ARG A 111 -7.85 -1.21 0.12
CA ARG A 111 -8.03 -0.18 -0.92
C ARG A 111 -6.71 0.03 -1.65
N VAL A 112 -6.80 0.24 -2.96
CA VAL A 112 -5.66 0.45 -3.85
C VAL A 112 -5.86 1.73 -4.62
N GLU A 113 -4.77 2.47 -4.79
CA GLU A 113 -4.70 3.72 -5.54
C GLU A 113 -3.48 3.70 -6.45
N ARG A 114 -3.66 4.16 -7.68
CA ARG A 114 -2.65 4.09 -8.73
C ARG A 114 -2.03 5.44 -8.96
#